data_AF-A0A6L6EA50-F1
#
_entry.id   AF-A0A6L6EA50-F1
#
_cell.length_a   1.000
_cell.length_b   1.000
_cell.length_c   1.000
_cell.angle_alpha   90.00
_cell.angle_beta   90.00
_cell.angle_gamma   90.00
#
_symmetry.space_group_name_H-M   'P 1'
#
loop_
_entity.id
_entity.type
_entity.pdbx_description
1 polymer ?
#
loop_
_entity_poly.entity_id
_entity_poly.type
_entity_poly.pdbx_seq_one_letter_code
_entity_poly.pdbx_strand_id
1 'polypeptide(L)'
;MSTVVTPGLFSQVDVSVSKKTPYLMAAFAVFVLVAFGVVGKTDIVAFQWSKQDDLIHLPDFLVASNIVGLVLGATLVAIAVVSFVFAQRKRVTPLWLTLIFGLLAVVALLAWLAAGNSLPFAFILGNAVVLAVPLALGAMGGIMSERVGVVNIAIEGQLLTGAFLAAVVGSLTDNLYLGLIVAMIGAALLSMVLAVFAIEYLVDQIIVGVVLNVLV
;
A
#
# COMPACT_ATOMS: atom_id res chain seq x y z
N MET A 1 17.66 -37.91 -7.04
CA MET A 1 18.48 -37.33 -5.96
C MET A 1 17.94 -35.93 -5.70
N SER A 2 17.19 -35.74 -4.61
CA SER A 2 16.52 -34.46 -4.30
C SER A 2 17.55 -33.50 -3.72
N THR A 3 17.89 -32.44 -4.44
CA THR A 3 18.75 -31.36 -3.94
C THR A 3 17.91 -30.43 -3.08
N VAL A 4 17.83 -30.74 -1.79
CA VAL A 4 17.33 -29.81 -0.78
C VAL A 4 18.36 -28.70 -0.63
N VAL A 5 18.14 -27.58 -1.33
CA VAL A 5 18.97 -26.38 -1.18
C VAL A 5 18.60 -25.75 0.16
N THR A 6 19.46 -25.97 1.16
CA THR A 6 19.36 -25.31 2.46
C THR A 6 19.98 -23.91 2.33
N PRO A 7 19.27 -22.82 2.66
CA PRO A 7 19.84 -21.48 2.61
C PRO A 7 21.01 -21.37 3.60
N GLY A 8 22.22 -21.02 3.11
CA GLY A 8 23.40 -20.79 3.95
C GLY A 8 24.73 -21.34 3.43
N LEU A 9 24.74 -22.14 2.35
CA LEU A 9 25.94 -22.84 1.90
C LEU A 9 27.09 -21.92 1.42
N PHE A 10 26.82 -20.65 1.09
CA PHE A 10 27.80 -19.70 0.53
C PHE A 10 27.85 -18.32 1.20
N SER A 11 27.21 -18.12 2.35
CA SER A 11 27.34 -16.86 3.11
C SER A 11 27.44 -17.17 4.59
N GLN A 12 28.67 -17.15 5.11
CA GLN A 12 28.95 -17.24 6.55
C GLN A 12 28.82 -15.88 7.26
N VAL A 13 28.22 -14.88 6.61
CA VAL A 13 27.88 -13.64 7.30
C VAL A 13 26.65 -13.94 8.15
N ASP A 14 26.86 -14.08 9.47
CA ASP A 14 25.79 -14.04 10.46
C ASP A 14 24.89 -12.86 10.11
N VAL A 15 23.66 -13.14 9.63
CA VAL A 15 22.68 -12.10 9.34
C VAL A 15 22.34 -11.45 10.67
N SER A 16 23.05 -10.37 11.00
CA SER A 16 22.86 -9.65 12.25
C SER A 16 21.41 -9.15 12.25
N VAL A 17 20.62 -9.66 13.19
CA VAL A 17 19.22 -9.22 13.31
C VAL A 17 19.22 -7.72 13.56
N SER A 18 18.58 -6.99 12.65
CA SER A 18 18.48 -5.53 12.73
C SER A 18 17.77 -5.14 14.03
N LYS A 19 18.52 -4.53 14.95
CA LYS A 19 17.96 -3.99 16.20
C LYS A 19 17.05 -2.77 15.94
N LYS A 20 17.11 -2.17 14.75
CA LYS A 20 16.36 -0.94 14.43
C LYS A 20 14.85 -1.14 14.44
N THR A 21 14.37 -2.28 13.90
CA THR A 21 12.94 -2.59 13.78
C THR A 21 12.22 -2.60 15.13
N PRO A 22 12.66 -3.37 16.16
CA PRO A 22 11.97 -3.40 17.44
C PRO A 22 12.03 -2.05 18.18
N TYR A 23 13.13 -1.31 18.10
CA TYR A 23 13.22 0.03 18.71
C TYR A 23 12.25 1.01 18.07
N LEU A 24 12.14 0.99 16.73
CA LEU A 24 11.22 1.86 16.01
C LEU A 24 9.76 1.52 16.34
N MET A 25 9.41 0.22 16.38
CA MET A 25 8.07 -0.23 16.79
C MET A 25 7.75 0.18 18.23
N ALA A 26 8.71 0.06 19.15
CA ALA A 26 8.51 0.46 20.54
C ALA A 26 8.32 1.99 20.67
N ALA A 27 9.16 2.79 20.01
CA ALA A 27 9.04 4.24 20.02
C ALA A 27 7.68 4.70 19.45
N PHE A 28 7.26 4.11 18.32
CA PHE A 28 5.99 4.44 17.69
C PHE A 28 4.79 3.98 18.55
N ALA A 29 4.85 2.79 19.16
CA ALA A 29 3.80 2.29 20.04
C ALA A 29 3.61 3.19 21.28
N VAL A 30 4.71 3.63 21.89
CA VAL A 30 4.67 4.58 23.03
C VAL A 30 4.09 5.92 22.56
N PHE A 31 4.50 6.41 21.39
CA PHE A 31 3.93 7.63 20.82
C PHE A 31 2.41 7.53 20.65
N VAL A 32 1.91 6.44 20.04
CA VAL A 32 0.47 6.22 19.87
C VAL A 32 -0.25 6.16 21.21
N LEU A 33 0.27 5.40 22.17
CA LEU A 33 -0.35 5.24 23.49
C LEU A 33 -0.45 6.57 24.25
N VAL A 34 0.61 7.38 24.21
CA VAL A 34 0.65 8.66 24.92
C VAL A 34 -0.12 9.74 24.18
N ALA A 35 0.15 9.93 22.88
CA ALA A 35 -0.43 11.03 22.11
C ALA A 35 -1.91 10.82 21.77
N PHE A 36 -2.31 9.59 21.41
CA PHE A 36 -3.68 9.29 20.98
C PHE A 36 -4.52 8.67 22.08
N GLY A 37 -3.90 7.97 23.04
CA GLY A 37 -4.56 7.49 24.24
C GLY A 37 -4.57 8.55 25.33
N VAL A 38 -3.51 8.63 26.13
CA VAL A 38 -3.47 9.42 27.37
C VAL A 38 -3.77 10.92 27.16
N VAL A 39 -3.17 11.53 26.14
CA VAL A 39 -3.34 12.96 25.78
C VAL A 39 -4.38 13.13 24.65
N GLY A 40 -4.99 12.03 24.21
CA GLY A 40 -5.95 12.02 23.10
C GLY A 40 -7.24 12.75 23.41
N LYS A 41 -7.90 13.22 22.34
CA LYS A 41 -9.22 13.85 22.41
C LYS A 41 -10.24 12.85 22.98
N THR A 42 -11.12 13.33 23.85
CA THR A 42 -12.21 12.52 24.43
C THR A 42 -13.46 12.50 23.57
N ASP A 43 -13.45 13.19 22.42
CA ASP A 43 -14.58 13.26 21.52
C ASP A 43 -14.95 11.88 20.98
N ILE A 44 -16.25 11.69 20.75
CA ILE A 44 -16.80 10.44 20.23
C ILE A 44 -16.47 10.35 18.74
N VAL A 45 -16.01 9.16 18.34
CA VAL A 45 -15.79 8.79 16.95
C VAL A 45 -16.86 7.78 16.57
N ALA A 46 -17.59 8.07 15.49
CA ALA A 46 -18.58 7.14 14.94
C ALA A 46 -17.94 6.28 13.85
N PHE A 47 -17.66 5.02 14.14
CA PHE A 47 -17.20 4.07 13.13
C PHE A 47 -18.38 3.60 12.29
N GLN A 48 -18.44 4.08 11.05
CA GLN A 48 -19.50 3.76 10.09
C GLN A 48 -19.10 2.54 9.27
N TRP A 49 -19.88 1.47 9.43
CA TRP A 49 -19.66 0.17 8.77
C TRP A 49 -20.53 -0.03 7.53
N SER A 50 -21.54 0.80 7.33
CA SER A 50 -22.49 0.73 6.23
C SER A 50 -22.56 2.08 5.54
N LYS A 51 -22.73 2.08 4.21
CA LYS A 51 -23.19 3.29 3.52
C LYS A 51 -24.68 3.53 3.80
N GLN A 52 -25.12 4.77 3.58
CA GLN A 52 -26.55 5.13 3.67
C GLN A 52 -27.42 4.39 2.64
N ASP A 53 -26.84 3.93 1.53
CA ASP A 53 -27.53 3.20 0.45
C ASP A 53 -27.32 1.66 0.49
N ASP A 54 -26.72 1.11 1.54
CA ASP A 54 -26.47 -0.35 1.63
C ASP A 54 -27.75 -1.12 1.97
N LEU A 55 -27.93 -2.30 1.38
CA LEU A 55 -29.05 -3.21 1.65
C LEU A 55 -29.09 -3.72 3.10
N ILE A 56 -27.95 -3.68 3.81
CA ILE A 56 -27.80 -4.10 5.20
C ILE A 56 -27.19 -2.94 5.99
N HIS A 57 -28.02 -2.23 6.76
CA HIS A 57 -27.56 -1.15 7.63
C HIS A 57 -27.02 -1.71 8.95
N LEU A 58 -25.70 -1.70 9.07
CA LEU A 58 -25.03 -1.97 10.34
C LEU A 58 -25.00 -0.70 11.20
N PRO A 59 -25.34 -0.78 12.50
CA PRO A 59 -25.37 0.39 13.37
C PRO A 59 -23.95 0.95 13.60
N ASP A 60 -23.86 2.27 13.69
CA ASP A 60 -22.60 2.97 13.94
C ASP A 60 -22.06 2.65 15.33
N PHE A 61 -20.76 2.32 15.39
CA PHE A 61 -20.11 2.05 16.67
C PHE A 61 -19.52 3.35 17.22
N LEU A 62 -20.10 3.84 18.31
CA LEU A 62 -19.72 5.09 18.97
C LEU A 62 -18.71 4.81 20.08
N VAL A 63 -17.47 5.24 19.90
CA VAL A 63 -16.41 5.08 20.92
C VAL A 63 -15.63 6.37 21.07
N ALA A 64 -15.28 6.73 22.30
CA ALA A 64 -14.38 7.85 22.55
C ALA A 64 -13.01 7.60 21.91
N SER A 65 -12.48 8.59 21.20
CA SER A 65 -11.20 8.50 20.48
C SER A 65 -10.05 8.07 21.42
N ASN A 66 -9.99 8.63 22.62
CA ASN A 66 -9.03 8.28 23.67
C ASN A 66 -9.06 6.77 24.01
N ILE A 67 -10.23 6.15 24.16
CA ILE A 67 -10.34 4.71 24.49
C ILE A 67 -9.76 3.86 23.36
N VAL A 68 -10.06 4.22 22.11
CA VAL A 68 -9.48 3.53 20.93
C VAL A 68 -7.96 3.67 20.92
N GLY A 69 -7.44 4.88 21.19
CA GLY A 69 -6.02 5.16 21.29
C GLY A 69 -5.32 4.38 22.41
N LEU A 70 -5.96 4.22 23.57
CA LEU A 70 -5.43 3.43 24.70
C LEU A 70 -5.38 1.93 24.38
N VAL A 71 -6.48 1.37 23.87
CA VAL A 71 -6.56 -0.06 23.53
C VAL A 71 -5.59 -0.40 22.40
N LEU A 72 -5.61 0.37 21.32
CA LEU A 72 -4.69 0.16 20.20
C LEU A 72 -3.24 0.45 20.58
N GLY A 73 -2.98 1.50 21.36
CA GLY A 73 -1.64 1.78 21.90
C GLY A 73 -1.11 0.62 22.75
N ALA A 74 -1.93 0.06 23.65
CA ALA A 74 -1.53 -1.08 24.49
C ALA A 74 -1.23 -2.34 23.67
N THR A 75 -2.05 -2.63 22.65
CA THR A 75 -1.80 -3.74 21.73
C THR A 75 -0.53 -3.53 20.88
N LEU A 76 -0.26 -2.32 20.40
CA LEU A 76 0.98 -1.99 19.70
C LEU A 76 2.21 -2.17 20.60
N VAL A 77 2.11 -1.78 21.88
CA VAL A 77 3.19 -2.01 22.85
C VAL A 77 3.41 -3.52 23.06
N ALA A 78 2.36 -4.31 23.20
CA ALA A 78 2.48 -5.77 23.31
C ALA A 78 3.18 -6.39 22.08
N ILE A 79 2.82 -5.95 20.87
CA ILE A 79 3.47 -6.39 19.63
C ILE A 79 4.95 -5.95 19.58
N ALA A 80 5.26 -4.73 20.02
CA ALA A 80 6.63 -4.23 20.10
C ALA A 80 7.48 -5.03 21.11
N VAL A 81 6.90 -5.45 22.24
CA VAL A 81 7.57 -6.33 23.21
C VAL A 81 7.85 -7.70 22.61
N VAL A 82 6.88 -8.31 21.91
CA VAL A 82 7.09 -9.60 21.22
C VAL A 82 8.20 -9.48 20.17
N SER A 83 8.20 -8.40 19.40
CA SER A 83 9.23 -8.04 18.42
C SER A 83 10.62 -7.91 19.09
N PHE A 84 10.70 -7.26 20.25
CA PHE A 84 11.93 -7.13 21.03
C PHE A 84 12.43 -8.48 21.59
N VAL A 85 11.52 -9.34 22.06
CA VAL A 85 11.88 -10.71 22.51
C VAL A 85 12.42 -11.55 21.36
N PHE A 86 11.84 -11.45 20.15
CA PHE A 86 12.39 -12.11 18.97
C PHE A 86 13.78 -11.58 18.59
N ALA A 87 13.99 -10.26 18.67
CA ALA A 87 15.29 -9.67 18.42
C ALA A 87 16.36 -10.15 19.43
N GLN A 88 16.03 -10.26 20.72
CA GLN A 88 16.93 -10.82 21.74
C GLN A 88 17.26 -12.30 21.48
N ARG A 89 16.30 -13.06 20.94
CA ARG A 89 16.48 -14.46 20.54
C ARG A 89 17.18 -14.63 19.18
N LYS A 90 17.77 -13.55 18.61
CA LYS A 90 18.40 -13.53 17.29
C LYS A 90 17.47 -14.05 16.17
N ARG A 91 16.16 -13.80 16.30
CA ARG A 91 15.17 -14.09 15.25
C ARG A 91 14.72 -12.79 14.58
N VAL A 92 14.54 -12.84 13.26
CA VAL A 92 13.93 -11.75 12.51
C VAL A 92 12.44 -11.62 12.87
N THR A 93 11.95 -10.40 12.96
CA THR A 93 10.52 -10.12 13.08
C THR A 93 9.80 -10.56 11.81
N PRO A 94 8.78 -11.42 11.89
CA PRO A 94 8.06 -11.86 10.70
C PRO A 94 7.31 -10.68 10.07
N LEU A 95 7.26 -10.66 8.73
CA LEU A 95 6.62 -9.59 7.96
C LEU A 95 5.16 -9.37 8.37
N TRP A 96 4.43 -10.45 8.60
CA TRP A 96 3.02 -10.43 9.02
C TRP A 96 2.80 -9.65 10.33
N LEU A 97 3.70 -9.79 11.30
CA LEU A 97 3.61 -9.07 12.57
C LEU A 97 3.84 -7.56 12.35
N THR A 98 4.75 -7.20 11.45
CA THR A 98 5.01 -5.81 11.07
C THR A 98 3.82 -5.20 10.31
N LEU A 99 3.18 -5.98 9.43
CA LEU A 99 1.97 -5.56 8.72
C LEU A 99 0.79 -5.33 9.69
N ILE A 100 0.57 -6.25 10.63
CA ILE A 100 -0.47 -6.09 11.67
C ILE A 100 -0.20 -4.85 12.52
N PHE A 101 1.05 -4.64 12.94
CA PHE A 101 1.45 -3.44 13.68
C PHE A 101 1.12 -2.16 12.90
N GLY A 102 1.51 -2.09 11.62
CA GLY A 102 1.22 -0.93 10.77
C GLY A 102 -0.28 -0.69 10.59
N LEU A 103 -1.07 -1.75 10.40
CA LEU A 103 -2.51 -1.63 10.20
C LEU A 103 -3.21 -1.11 11.47
N LEU A 104 -2.87 -1.65 12.65
CA LEU A 104 -3.42 -1.17 13.93
C LEU A 104 -3.01 0.28 14.21
N ALA A 105 -1.77 0.65 13.89
CA ALA A 105 -1.27 2.01 13.98
C ALA A 105 -2.08 2.99 13.11
N VAL A 106 -2.40 2.61 11.87
CA VAL A 106 -3.25 3.42 10.98
C VAL A 106 -4.65 3.57 11.56
N VAL A 107 -5.25 2.51 12.09
CA VAL A 107 -6.58 2.60 12.72
C VAL A 107 -6.56 3.54 13.92
N ALA A 108 -5.52 3.50 14.76
CA ALA A 108 -5.36 4.41 15.89
C ALA A 108 -5.21 5.87 15.44
N LEU A 109 -4.45 6.10 14.38
CA LEU A 109 -4.29 7.43 13.78
C LEU A 109 -5.62 7.96 13.22
N LEU A 110 -6.36 7.12 12.48
CA LEU A 110 -7.66 7.49 11.92
C LEU A 110 -8.67 7.82 13.04
N ALA A 111 -8.72 7.01 14.11
CA ALA A 111 -9.55 7.26 15.28
C ALA A 111 -9.24 8.61 15.94
N TRP A 112 -7.97 8.98 16.01
CA TRP A 112 -7.56 10.28 16.54
C TRP A 112 -7.90 11.44 15.59
N LEU A 113 -7.66 11.27 14.29
CA LEU A 113 -7.94 12.30 13.26
C LEU A 113 -9.43 12.62 13.14
N ALA A 114 -10.28 11.62 13.26
CA ALA A 114 -11.73 11.77 13.17
C ALA A 114 -12.42 11.99 14.53
N ALA A 115 -11.67 12.36 15.57
CA ALA A 115 -12.25 12.74 16.86
C ALA A 115 -13.31 13.85 16.67
N GLY A 116 -14.56 13.56 17.04
CA GLY A 116 -15.70 14.46 16.86
C GLY A 116 -16.41 14.31 15.50
N ASN A 117 -15.98 13.39 14.64
CA ASN A 117 -16.57 13.12 13.33
C ASN A 117 -16.79 11.60 13.14
N SER A 118 -17.36 11.21 12.00
CA SER A 118 -17.46 9.81 11.62
C SER A 118 -16.25 9.33 10.82
N LEU A 119 -15.88 8.06 11.03
CA LEU A 119 -14.93 7.30 10.24
C LEU A 119 -15.69 6.33 9.33
N PRO A 120 -15.81 6.63 8.01
CA PRO A 120 -16.47 5.75 7.06
C PRO A 120 -15.55 4.58 6.69
N PHE A 121 -15.44 3.60 7.58
CA PHE A 121 -14.50 2.49 7.46
C PHE A 121 -14.78 1.64 6.21
N ALA A 122 -16.06 1.34 5.94
CA ALA A 122 -16.46 0.61 4.74
C ALA A 122 -16.13 1.37 3.44
N PHE A 123 -16.27 2.70 3.44
CA PHE A 123 -15.89 3.53 2.30
C PHE A 123 -14.36 3.52 2.09
N ILE A 124 -13.57 3.69 3.15
CA ILE A 124 -12.11 3.71 3.05
C ILE A 124 -11.60 2.36 2.52
N LEU A 125 -12.08 1.24 3.08
CA LEU A 125 -11.72 -0.09 2.61
C LEU A 125 -12.18 -0.35 1.18
N GLY A 126 -13.42 0.01 0.84
CA GLY A 126 -13.95 -0.13 -0.51
C GLY A 126 -13.12 0.62 -1.54
N ASN A 127 -12.79 1.89 -1.28
CA ASN A 127 -11.94 2.67 -2.18
C ASN A 127 -10.51 2.15 -2.24
N ALA A 128 -9.95 1.68 -1.13
CA ALA A 128 -8.62 1.07 -1.12
C ALA A 128 -8.54 -0.13 -2.07
N VAL A 129 -9.57 -0.99 -2.07
CA VAL A 129 -9.65 -2.12 -3.01
C VAL A 129 -9.82 -1.65 -4.45
N VAL A 130 -10.73 -0.70 -4.71
CA VAL A 130 -10.96 -0.17 -6.06
C VAL A 130 -9.69 0.45 -6.65
N LEU A 131 -8.90 1.19 -5.86
CA LEU A 131 -7.63 1.78 -6.30
C LEU A 131 -6.50 0.75 -6.40
N ALA A 132 -6.52 -0.30 -5.58
CA ALA A 132 -5.51 -1.36 -5.63
C ALA A 132 -5.63 -2.24 -6.89
N VAL A 133 -6.83 -2.42 -7.44
CA VAL A 133 -7.07 -3.29 -8.61
C VAL A 133 -6.26 -2.83 -9.85
N PRO A 134 -6.34 -1.56 -10.31
CA PRO A 134 -5.54 -1.09 -11.43
C PRO A 134 -4.02 -1.23 -11.18
N LEU A 135 -3.57 -0.94 -9.96
CA LEU A 135 -2.16 -1.06 -9.59
C LEU A 135 -1.69 -2.51 -9.62
N ALA A 136 -2.49 -3.46 -9.16
CA ALA A 136 -2.19 -4.88 -9.22
C ALA A 136 -2.14 -5.39 -10.67
N LEU A 137 -3.09 -4.98 -11.51
CA LEU A 137 -3.08 -5.28 -12.95
C LEU A 137 -1.84 -4.70 -13.64
N GLY A 138 -1.49 -3.46 -13.32
CA GLY A 138 -0.24 -2.84 -13.77
C GLY A 138 0.98 -3.65 -13.34
N ALA A 139 1.12 -3.94 -12.04
CA ALA A 139 2.24 -4.70 -11.52
C ALA A 139 2.42 -6.06 -12.22
N MET A 140 1.34 -6.75 -12.57
CA MET A 140 1.41 -7.99 -13.37
C MET A 140 1.98 -7.76 -14.77
N GLY A 141 1.64 -6.64 -15.43
CA GLY A 141 2.27 -6.23 -16.69
C GLY A 141 3.76 -5.88 -16.53
N GLY A 142 4.14 -5.27 -15.41
CA GLY A 142 5.53 -5.03 -15.03
C GLY A 142 6.34 -6.32 -14.90
N ILE A 143 5.80 -7.33 -14.21
CA ILE A 143 6.42 -8.66 -14.06
C ILE A 143 6.65 -9.32 -15.43
N MET A 144 5.72 -9.15 -16.39
CA MET A 144 5.92 -9.66 -17.75
C MET A 144 7.03 -8.92 -18.49
N SER A 145 7.17 -7.61 -18.27
CA SER A 145 8.24 -6.80 -18.87
C SER A 145 9.62 -7.21 -18.34
N GLU A 146 9.73 -7.49 -17.04
CA GLU A 146 10.98 -7.97 -16.43
C GLU A 146 11.45 -9.31 -17.01
N ARG A 147 10.52 -10.19 -17.45
CA ARG A 147 10.89 -11.47 -18.09
C ARG A 147 11.64 -11.31 -19.41
N VAL A 148 11.48 -10.18 -20.10
CA VAL A 148 12.21 -9.84 -21.33
C VAL A 148 13.38 -8.90 -21.07
N GLY A 149 13.72 -8.64 -19.80
CA GLY A 149 14.88 -7.83 -19.41
C GLY A 149 14.64 -6.32 -19.43
N VAL A 150 13.38 -5.88 -19.47
CA VAL A 150 13.02 -4.45 -19.46
C VAL A 150 12.18 -4.13 -18.23
N VAL A 151 12.73 -3.33 -17.31
CA VAL A 151 12.01 -2.89 -16.12
C VAL A 151 11.04 -1.77 -16.50
N ASN A 152 9.74 -1.99 -16.34
CA ASN A 152 8.71 -1.02 -16.71
C ASN A 152 8.49 0.03 -15.62
N ILE A 153 9.38 1.03 -15.55
CA ILE A 153 9.28 2.17 -14.62
C ILE A 153 8.21 3.18 -15.04
N ALA A 154 7.79 3.18 -16.32
CA ALA A 154 6.82 4.11 -16.90
C ALA A 154 5.35 3.71 -16.65
N ILE A 155 5.08 2.81 -15.71
CA ILE A 155 3.78 2.17 -15.59
C ILE A 155 2.66 3.13 -15.17
N GLU A 156 2.99 4.13 -14.35
CA GLU A 156 2.06 5.16 -13.92
C GLU A 156 1.61 6.01 -15.12
N GLY A 157 2.56 6.43 -15.97
CA GLY A 157 2.29 7.14 -17.21
C GLY A 157 1.46 6.31 -18.20
N GLN A 158 1.67 5.00 -18.27
CA GLN A 158 0.88 4.10 -19.13
C GLN A 158 -0.58 4.02 -18.66
N LEU A 159 -0.80 3.90 -17.34
CA LEU A 159 -2.14 3.91 -16.76
C LEU A 159 -2.85 5.26 -16.96
N LEU A 160 -2.14 6.37 -16.73
CA LEU A 160 -2.68 7.73 -16.93
C LEU A 160 -2.99 8.01 -18.40
N THR A 161 -2.12 7.60 -19.33
CA THR A 161 -2.34 7.74 -20.78
C THR A 161 -3.58 6.95 -21.22
N GLY A 162 -3.72 5.72 -20.75
CA GLY A 162 -4.90 4.91 -21.02
C GLY A 162 -6.18 5.56 -20.48
N ALA A 163 -6.16 6.04 -19.24
CA ALA A 163 -7.29 6.73 -18.62
C ALA A 163 -7.68 8.01 -19.37
N PHE A 164 -6.69 8.84 -19.74
CA PHE A 164 -6.91 10.07 -20.48
C PHE A 164 -7.51 9.81 -21.87
N LEU A 165 -6.93 8.88 -22.64
CA LEU A 165 -7.42 8.57 -23.98
C LEU A 165 -8.80 7.90 -23.96
N ALA A 166 -9.07 7.04 -22.98
CA ALA A 166 -10.41 6.48 -22.78
C ALA A 166 -11.44 7.59 -22.53
N ALA A 167 -11.12 8.56 -21.67
CA ALA A 167 -12.01 9.68 -21.36
C ALA A 167 -12.23 10.58 -22.57
N VAL A 168 -11.17 10.96 -23.29
CA VAL A 168 -11.28 11.83 -24.46
C VAL A 168 -12.08 11.15 -25.57
N VAL A 169 -11.70 9.94 -25.99
CA VAL A 169 -12.39 9.26 -27.10
C VAL A 169 -13.79 8.82 -26.71
N GLY A 170 -13.98 8.33 -25.48
CA GLY A 170 -15.30 7.97 -24.97
C GLY A 170 -16.26 9.16 -24.96
N SER A 171 -15.78 10.36 -24.57
CA SER A 171 -16.61 11.57 -24.57
C SER A 171 -16.90 12.13 -25.96
N LEU A 172 -15.98 11.98 -26.92
CA LEU A 172 -16.18 12.46 -28.30
C LEU A 172 -17.03 11.53 -29.15
N THR A 173 -17.02 10.24 -28.86
CA THR A 173 -17.70 9.22 -29.67
C THR A 173 -18.98 8.69 -29.04
N ASP A 174 -19.26 9.06 -27.78
CA ASP A 174 -20.30 8.49 -26.93
C ASP A 174 -20.26 6.94 -26.85
N ASN A 175 -19.09 6.35 -27.12
CA ASN A 175 -18.90 4.90 -27.20
C ASN A 175 -17.75 4.44 -26.30
N LEU A 176 -18.14 3.78 -25.20
CA LEU A 176 -17.21 3.25 -24.21
C LEU A 176 -16.21 2.24 -24.79
N TYR A 177 -16.64 1.40 -25.73
CA TYR A 177 -15.78 0.36 -26.31
C TYR A 177 -14.69 0.93 -27.20
N LEU A 178 -15.01 2.00 -27.94
CA LEU A 178 -14.00 2.72 -28.72
C LEU A 178 -12.97 3.39 -27.81
N GLY A 179 -13.43 4.03 -26.72
CA GLY A 179 -12.53 4.58 -25.70
C GLY A 179 -11.58 3.53 -25.13
N LEU A 180 -12.09 2.32 -24.82
CA LEU A 180 -11.28 1.22 -24.31
C LEU A 180 -10.21 0.76 -25.32
N ILE A 181 -10.58 0.59 -26.60
CA ILE A 181 -9.64 0.17 -27.63
C ILE A 181 -8.52 1.22 -27.80
N VAL A 182 -8.88 2.50 -27.86
CA VAL A 182 -7.89 3.57 -28.00
C VAL A 182 -6.99 3.68 -26.77
N ALA A 183 -7.53 3.47 -25.57
CA ALA A 183 -6.73 3.43 -24.35
C ALA A 183 -5.68 2.31 -24.38
N MET A 184 -6.05 1.10 -24.81
CA MET A 184 -5.10 -0.01 -24.96
C MET A 184 -4.00 0.32 -25.96
N ILE A 185 -4.36 0.88 -27.11
CA ILE A 185 -3.39 1.26 -28.15
C ILE A 185 -2.48 2.38 -27.64
N GLY A 186 -3.02 3.41 -27.01
CA GLY A 186 -2.24 4.54 -26.52
C GLY A 186 -1.27 4.16 -25.40
N ALA A 187 -1.70 3.35 -24.44
CA ALA A 187 -0.82 2.82 -23.41
C ALA A 187 0.28 1.91 -24.01
N ALA A 188 -0.04 1.10 -25.02
CA ALA A 188 0.93 0.27 -25.74
C ALA A 188 1.95 1.13 -26.50
N LEU A 189 1.53 2.23 -27.12
CA LEU A 189 2.43 3.18 -27.79
C LEU A 189 3.38 3.84 -26.79
N LEU A 190 2.89 4.27 -25.62
CA LEU A 190 3.76 4.82 -24.57
C LEU A 190 4.76 3.75 -24.07
N SER A 191 4.31 2.50 -23.90
CA SER A 191 5.20 1.39 -23.57
C SER A 191 6.23 1.10 -24.66
N MET A 192 5.87 1.28 -25.94
CA MET A 192 6.78 1.11 -27.06
C MET A 192 7.91 2.15 -27.03
N VAL A 193 7.62 3.39 -26.63
CA VAL A 193 8.65 4.42 -26.44
C VAL A 193 9.69 3.95 -25.41
N LEU A 194 9.25 3.47 -24.25
CA LEU A 194 10.15 2.92 -23.23
C LEU A 194 10.98 1.75 -23.81
N ALA A 195 10.34 0.82 -24.53
CA ALA A 195 11.01 -0.34 -25.11
C ALA A 195 12.06 0.05 -26.16
N VAL A 196 11.77 1.02 -27.03
CA VAL A 196 12.72 1.51 -28.05
C VAL A 196 13.94 2.14 -27.38
N PHE A 197 13.74 3.00 -26.38
CA PHE A 197 14.87 3.59 -25.64
C PHE A 197 15.69 2.56 -24.87
N ALA A 198 15.03 1.55 -24.30
CA ALA A 198 15.70 0.49 -23.55
C ALA A 198 16.47 -0.50 -24.44
N ILE A 199 15.92 -0.88 -25.59
CA ILE A 199 16.43 -1.97 -26.44
C ILE A 199 17.35 -1.43 -27.55
N GLU A 200 16.93 -0.39 -28.26
CA GLU A 200 17.66 0.13 -29.43
C GLU A 200 18.71 1.17 -29.02
N TYR A 201 18.35 2.06 -28.10
CA TYR A 201 19.24 3.15 -27.66
C TYR A 201 20.03 2.86 -26.38
N LEU A 202 19.78 1.71 -25.74
CA LEU A 202 20.45 1.26 -24.51
C LEU A 202 20.47 2.34 -23.40
N VAL A 203 19.38 3.11 -23.28
CA VAL A 203 19.24 4.15 -22.25
C VAL A 203 18.79 3.52 -20.93
N ASP A 204 19.18 4.14 -19.81
CA ASP A 204 18.71 3.75 -18.49
C ASP A 204 17.17 3.88 -18.40
N GLN A 205 16.54 2.75 -18.13
CA GLN A 205 15.08 2.57 -18.02
C GLN A 205 14.48 3.42 -16.89
N ILE A 206 15.25 3.69 -15.84
CA ILE A 206 14.79 4.53 -14.71
C ILE A 206 14.64 5.98 -15.18
N ILE A 207 15.62 6.51 -15.92
CA ILE A 207 15.60 7.90 -16.41
C ILE A 207 14.45 8.08 -17.40
N VAL A 208 14.35 7.19 -18.39
CA VAL A 208 13.28 7.24 -19.40
C VAL A 208 11.91 7.07 -18.74
N GLY A 209 11.79 6.11 -17.82
CA GLY A 209 10.53 5.84 -17.13
C GLY A 209 10.03 7.01 -16.29
N VAL A 210 10.90 7.67 -15.54
CA VAL A 210 10.55 8.87 -14.77
C VAL A 210 10.11 10.01 -15.69
N VAL A 211 10.81 10.23 -16.81
CA VAL A 211 10.43 11.25 -17.80
C VAL A 211 9.06 10.94 -18.41
N LEU A 212 8.80 9.68 -18.79
CA LEU A 212 7.52 9.29 -19.35
C LEU A 212 6.37 9.44 -18.36
N ASN A 213 6.59 9.17 -17.07
CA ASN A 213 5.56 9.37 -16.03
C ASN A 213 5.22 10.85 -15.85
N VAL A 214 6.22 11.73 -15.91
CA VAL A 214 6.03 13.18 -15.71
C VAL A 214 5.46 13.88 -16.95
N LEU A 215 5.68 13.31 -18.14
CA LEU A 215 5.20 13.86 -19.42
C LEU A 215 3.67 13.82 -19.55
N VAL A 216 3.03 12.83 -18.92
CA VAL A 216 1.59 12.55 -19.01
C VAL A 216 0.83 13.31 -17.93
#